data_AF-A0A537SB67-F1
#
_entry.id   AF-A0A537SB67-F1
#
_cell.length_a   1.000
_cell.length_b   1.000
_cell.length_c   1.000
_cell.angle_alpha   90.00
_cell.angle_beta   90.00
_cell.angle_gamma   90.00
#
_symmetry.space_group_name_H-M   'P 1'
#
loop_
_entity.id
_entity.type
_entity.pdbx_description
1 polymer ?
#
loop_
_entity_poly.entity_id
_entity_poly.type
_entity_poly.pdbx_seq_one_letter_code
_entity_poly.pdbx_strand_id
1 'polypeptide(L)'
;MPAEPMPDAYAIPVIDLGPCLADEPGALDRAAAELRHALTEIGFYSIVNHGVPSALVDEVYRQVARFHARPLGEKLKIKLDKHNVGYLPMMGDTLRTSVVANVTKPNMSEAFFMARDLAPDHPDIVSDRRFRSANQWPESLPGFREPLVEYCDALERLAQRLVRVYARALNLPAT
;
A
#
# COMPACT_ATOMS: atom_id res chain seq x y z
N MET A 1 -8.90 -42.81 14.01
CA MET A 1 -8.20 -41.55 13.71
C MET A 1 -9.26 -40.49 13.49
N PRO A 2 -9.51 -39.55 14.41
CA PRO A 2 -10.32 -38.39 14.06
C PRO A 2 -9.58 -37.61 12.95
N ALA A 3 -10.31 -37.18 11.93
CA ALA A 3 -9.76 -36.35 10.87
C ALA A 3 -9.19 -35.06 11.48
N GLU A 4 -7.98 -34.68 11.07
CA GLU A 4 -7.47 -33.33 11.35
C GLU A 4 -8.50 -32.31 10.81
N PRO A 5 -8.81 -31.25 11.57
CA PRO A 5 -9.70 -30.22 11.08
C PRO A 5 -9.10 -29.64 9.80
N MET A 6 -9.83 -29.79 8.69
CA MET A 6 -9.55 -29.08 7.45
C MET A 6 -9.40 -27.59 7.80
N PRO A 7 -8.30 -26.92 7.40
CA PRO A 7 -8.19 -25.49 7.55
C PRO A 7 -9.44 -24.86 6.93
N ASP A 8 -10.07 -23.94 7.65
CA ASP A 8 -11.27 -23.25 7.20
C ASP A 8 -11.00 -22.67 5.81
N ALA A 9 -11.69 -23.20 4.78
CA ALA A 9 -11.46 -22.87 3.38
C ALA A 9 -11.73 -21.38 3.06
N TYR A 10 -12.21 -20.62 4.05
CA TYR A 10 -12.49 -19.19 4.00
C TYR A 10 -11.52 -18.33 4.81
N ALA A 11 -10.56 -18.93 5.55
CA ALA A 11 -9.59 -18.17 6.30
C ALA A 11 -8.53 -17.56 5.36
N ILE A 12 -8.39 -16.23 5.38
CA ILE A 12 -7.32 -15.55 4.64
C ILE A 12 -5.98 -15.97 5.26
N PRO A 13 -5.04 -16.54 4.49
CA PRO A 13 -3.75 -16.96 5.00
C PRO A 13 -2.99 -15.81 5.63
N VAL A 14 -2.32 -16.08 6.74
CA VAL A 14 -1.45 -15.13 7.43
C VAL A 14 -0.03 -15.64 7.35
N ILE A 15 0.85 -14.88 6.71
CA ILE A 15 2.28 -15.22 6.55
C ILE A 15 3.08 -14.43 7.58
N ASP A 16 3.81 -15.15 8.44
CA ASP A 16 4.71 -14.54 9.41
C ASP A 16 6.08 -14.25 8.78
N LEU A 17 6.41 -12.97 8.65
CA LEU A 17 7.69 -12.54 8.07
C LEU A 17 8.81 -12.47 9.11
N GLY A 18 8.51 -12.55 10.41
CA GLY A 18 9.49 -12.45 11.49
C GLY A 18 10.70 -13.37 11.31
N PRO A 19 10.49 -14.68 11.09
CA PRO A 19 11.58 -15.62 10.81
C PRO A 19 12.40 -15.27 9.56
N CYS A 20 11.77 -14.73 8.52
CA CYS A 20 12.49 -14.27 7.32
C CYS A 20 13.34 -13.04 7.61
N LEU A 21 12.86 -12.13 8.47
CA LEU A 21 13.61 -10.94 8.88
C LEU A 21 14.77 -11.26 9.81
N ALA A 22 14.71 -12.39 10.52
CA ALA A 22 15.76 -12.90 11.40
C ALA A 22 16.74 -13.84 10.67
N ASP A 23 16.60 -14.01 9.35
CA ASP A 23 17.39 -14.93 8.53
C ASP A 23 17.42 -16.38 9.08
N GLU A 24 16.30 -16.84 9.64
CA GLU A 24 16.19 -18.19 10.19
C GLU A 24 16.30 -19.26 9.08
N PRO A 25 17.01 -20.37 9.34
CA PRO A 25 17.11 -21.47 8.39
C PRO A 25 15.73 -21.99 7.91
N GLY A 26 15.56 -22.01 6.59
CA GLY A 26 14.33 -22.48 5.93
C GLY A 26 13.12 -21.54 6.07
N ALA A 27 13.24 -20.38 6.72
CA ALA A 27 12.13 -19.42 6.84
C ALA A 27 11.64 -18.92 5.47
N LEU A 28 12.59 -18.61 4.58
CA LEU A 28 12.27 -18.17 3.22
C LEU A 28 11.49 -19.23 2.44
N ASP A 29 11.85 -20.51 2.58
CA ASP A 29 11.16 -21.62 1.91
C ASP A 29 9.73 -21.81 2.41
N ARG A 30 9.53 -21.72 3.74
CA ARG A 30 8.21 -21.80 4.37
C ARG A 30 7.30 -20.65 3.91
N ALA A 31 7.77 -19.41 4.06
CA ALA A 31 7.02 -18.23 3.64
C ALA A 31 6.70 -18.25 2.15
N ALA A 32 7.62 -18.74 1.30
CA ALA A 32 7.39 -18.89 -0.13
C ALA A 32 6.33 -19.94 -0.46
N ALA A 33 6.31 -21.07 0.26
CA ALA A 33 5.28 -22.10 0.08
C ALA A 33 3.89 -21.59 0.49
N GLU A 34 3.79 -20.89 1.62
CA GLU A 34 2.55 -20.25 2.10
C GLU A 34 2.06 -19.19 1.11
N LEU A 35 2.97 -18.31 0.63
CA LEU A 35 2.66 -17.29 -0.36
C LEU A 35 2.14 -17.89 -1.67
N ARG A 36 2.80 -18.96 -2.16
CA ARG A 36 2.36 -19.66 -3.36
C ARG A 36 0.94 -20.19 -3.18
N HIS A 37 0.68 -20.92 -2.10
CA HIS A 37 -0.64 -21.47 -1.81
C HIS A 37 -1.70 -20.36 -1.73
N ALA A 38 -1.42 -19.28 -1.00
CA ALA A 38 -2.35 -18.17 -0.86
C ALA A 38 -2.70 -17.53 -2.21
N LEU A 39 -1.72 -17.36 -3.10
CA LEU A 39 -1.94 -16.71 -4.39
C LEU A 39 -2.53 -17.65 -5.47
N THR A 40 -2.34 -18.97 -5.38
CA THR A 40 -2.91 -19.91 -6.37
C THR A 40 -4.30 -20.41 -6.00
N GLU A 41 -4.59 -20.54 -4.71
CA GLU A 41 -5.87 -21.11 -4.25
C GLU A 41 -6.88 -20.06 -3.79
N ILE A 42 -6.42 -18.93 -3.25
CA ILE A 42 -7.28 -17.95 -2.55
C ILE A 42 -7.25 -16.57 -3.22
N GLY A 43 -6.08 -16.14 -3.69
CA GLY A 43 -5.84 -14.84 -4.34
C GLY A 43 -5.50 -13.69 -3.38
N PHE A 44 -5.50 -13.93 -2.06
CA PHE A 44 -5.20 -12.93 -1.03
C PHE A 44 -4.47 -13.53 0.17
N TYR A 45 -3.67 -12.72 0.88
CA TYR A 45 -3.01 -13.07 2.13
C TYR A 45 -2.80 -11.82 2.99
N SER A 46 -2.61 -12.03 4.29
CA SER A 46 -2.14 -11.03 5.25
C SER A 46 -0.69 -11.35 5.66
N ILE A 47 0.04 -10.33 6.12
CA ILE A 47 1.38 -10.49 6.68
C ILE A 47 1.43 -9.98 8.11
N VAL A 48 2.23 -10.63 8.95
CA VAL A 48 2.52 -10.19 10.32
C VAL A 48 4.03 -10.14 10.56
N ASN A 49 4.44 -9.46 11.63
CA ASN A 49 5.85 -9.27 11.99
C ASN A 49 6.72 -8.73 10.82
N HIS A 50 6.11 -7.89 9.97
CA HIS A 50 6.72 -7.34 8.76
C HIS A 50 7.70 -6.19 9.02
N GLY A 51 7.87 -5.78 10.28
CA GLY A 51 8.87 -4.80 10.69
C GLY A 51 8.52 -3.33 10.44
N VAL A 52 7.31 -3.02 9.97
CA VAL A 52 6.83 -1.63 9.92
C VAL A 52 6.32 -1.26 11.33
N PRO A 53 6.82 -0.18 11.95
CA PRO A 53 6.42 0.18 13.31
C PRO A 53 4.92 0.50 13.40
N SER A 54 4.20 -0.12 14.34
CA SER A 54 2.76 0.17 14.56
C SER A 54 2.51 1.64 14.88
N ALA A 55 3.40 2.29 15.63
CA ALA A 55 3.30 3.71 15.94
C ALA A 55 3.33 4.61 14.68
N LEU A 56 4.08 4.22 13.64
CA LEU A 56 4.10 4.94 12.36
C LEU A 56 2.77 4.77 11.61
N VAL A 57 2.21 3.56 11.62
CA VAL A 57 0.89 3.27 11.03
C VAL A 57 -0.19 4.12 11.72
N ASP A 58 -0.22 4.10 13.06
CA ASP A 58 -1.16 4.88 13.87
C ASP A 58 -1.04 6.39 13.60
N GLU A 59 0.20 6.88 13.48
CA GLU A 59 0.48 8.26 13.17
C GLU A 59 -0.03 8.65 11.78
N VAL A 60 0.16 7.82 10.75
CA VAL A 60 -0.40 8.07 9.42
C VAL A 60 -1.93 8.12 9.46
N TYR A 61 -2.58 7.17 10.15
CA TYR A 61 -4.04 7.20 10.32
C TYR A 61 -4.51 8.49 10.99
N ARG A 62 -3.82 8.93 12.04
CA ARG A 62 -4.11 10.18 12.74
C ARG A 62 -3.99 11.39 11.80
N GLN A 63 -2.95 11.41 10.96
CA GLN A 63 -2.69 12.51 10.03
C GLN A 63 -3.70 12.56 8.89
N VAL A 64 -4.04 11.42 8.30
CA VAL A 64 -5.07 11.29 7.27
C VAL A 64 -6.45 11.71 7.84
N ALA A 65 -6.77 11.31 9.07
CA ALA A 65 -7.99 11.77 9.76
C ALA A 65 -8.00 13.30 9.96
N ARG A 66 -6.87 13.90 10.37
CA ARG A 66 -6.73 15.37 10.48
C ARG A 66 -6.98 16.07 9.15
N PHE A 67 -6.46 15.53 8.05
CA PHE A 67 -6.68 16.07 6.71
C PHE A 67 -8.15 16.00 6.31
N HIS A 68 -8.81 14.85 6.45
CA HIS A 68 -10.20 14.68 6.02
C HIS A 68 -11.20 15.45 6.89
N ALA A 69 -10.87 15.75 8.15
CA ALA A 69 -11.65 16.61 9.03
C ALA A 69 -11.64 18.10 8.62
N ARG A 70 -10.80 18.51 7.67
CA ARG A 70 -10.75 19.90 7.19
C ARG A 70 -11.98 20.26 6.34
N PRO A 71 -12.38 21.54 6.29
CA PRO A 71 -13.43 22.01 5.39
C PRO A 71 -13.13 21.63 3.94
N LEU A 72 -14.17 21.29 3.17
CA LEU A 72 -14.02 20.87 1.77
C LEU A 72 -13.23 21.89 0.93
N GLY A 73 -13.45 23.19 1.15
CA GLY A 73 -12.73 24.25 0.45
C GLY A 73 -11.20 24.20 0.67
N GLU A 74 -10.74 23.79 1.86
CA GLU A 74 -9.31 23.61 2.13
C GLU A 74 -8.76 22.38 1.42
N LYS A 75 -9.50 21.25 1.44
CA LYS A 75 -9.10 20.02 0.74
C LYS A 75 -9.04 20.22 -0.78
N LEU A 76 -9.94 21.01 -1.34
CA LEU A 76 -10.00 21.31 -2.77
C LEU A 76 -8.86 22.22 -3.28
N LYS A 77 -8.10 22.90 -2.41
CA LYS A 77 -6.92 23.67 -2.81
C LYS A 77 -5.84 22.80 -3.44
N ILE A 78 -5.79 21.53 -3.03
CA ILE A 78 -4.85 20.53 -3.53
C ILE A 78 -5.58 19.44 -4.32
N LYS A 79 -6.63 19.80 -5.07
CA LYS A 79 -7.42 18.85 -5.87
C LYS A 79 -6.50 18.02 -6.79
N LEU A 80 -6.87 16.75 -6.97
CA LEU A 80 -6.18 15.80 -7.84
C LEU A 80 -5.80 16.44 -9.19
N ASP A 81 -4.52 16.35 -9.53
CA ASP A 81 -3.96 16.93 -10.74
C ASP A 81 -3.88 15.93 -11.91
N LYS A 82 -3.22 16.34 -13.00
CA LYS A 82 -2.99 15.49 -14.19
C LYS A 82 -2.08 14.28 -13.93
N HIS A 83 -1.40 14.22 -12.79
CA HIS A 83 -0.52 13.12 -12.38
C HIS A 83 -1.17 12.22 -11.30
N ASN A 84 -2.47 12.39 -11.04
CA ASN A 84 -3.17 11.66 -9.98
C ASN A 84 -2.58 11.91 -8.59
N VAL A 85 -2.10 13.11 -8.32
CA VAL A 85 -1.60 13.52 -7.01
C VAL A 85 -2.49 14.62 -6.45
N GLY A 86 -2.84 14.55 -5.17
CA GLY A 86 -3.75 15.47 -4.49
C GLY A 86 -5.06 14.83 -4.04
N TYR A 87 -6.03 15.67 -3.74
CA TYR A 87 -7.32 15.30 -3.16
C TYR A 87 -8.37 14.88 -4.20
N LEU A 88 -8.89 13.67 -4.05
CA LEU A 88 -10.08 13.18 -4.74
C LEU A 88 -11.31 13.43 -3.84
N PRO A 89 -12.26 14.29 -4.25
CA PRO A 89 -13.46 14.54 -3.48
C PRO A 89 -14.38 13.32 -3.42
N MET A 90 -15.27 13.31 -2.43
CA MET A 90 -16.36 12.34 -2.31
C MET A 90 -17.12 12.20 -3.64
N MET A 91 -17.38 10.96 -4.07
CA MET A 91 -18.00 10.67 -5.38
C MET A 91 -17.20 11.20 -6.58
N GLY A 92 -15.89 11.38 -6.41
CA GLY A 92 -15.00 11.94 -7.43
C GLY A 92 -14.56 10.97 -8.52
N ASP A 93 -14.78 9.66 -8.35
CA ASP A 93 -14.38 8.62 -9.30
C ASP A 93 -15.50 7.60 -9.55
N THR A 94 -15.57 7.05 -10.76
CA THR A 94 -16.48 5.98 -11.16
C THR A 94 -15.72 4.99 -12.05
N LEU A 95 -15.57 3.75 -11.61
CA LEU A 95 -14.89 2.72 -12.38
C LEU A 95 -15.74 2.30 -13.60
N ARG A 96 -15.39 2.77 -14.80
CA ARG A 96 -16.14 2.48 -16.04
C ARG A 96 -15.53 1.36 -16.90
N THR A 97 -14.39 0.83 -16.50
CA THR A 97 -13.61 -0.17 -17.28
C THR A 97 -13.83 -1.61 -16.81
N SER A 98 -14.68 -1.83 -15.81
CA SER A 98 -14.95 -3.18 -15.30
C SER A 98 -15.67 -4.02 -16.35
N VAL A 99 -15.12 -5.21 -16.62
CA VAL A 99 -15.76 -6.25 -17.45
C VAL A 99 -16.68 -7.16 -16.64
N VAL A 100 -16.64 -7.05 -15.30
CA VAL A 100 -17.35 -7.94 -14.37
C VAL A 100 -18.61 -7.27 -13.81
N ALA A 101 -18.65 -5.94 -13.75
CA ALA A 101 -19.76 -5.19 -13.18
C ALA A 101 -20.05 -3.91 -13.99
N ASN A 102 -21.33 -3.66 -14.27
CA ASN A 102 -21.78 -2.40 -14.84
C ASN A 102 -21.96 -1.34 -13.73
N VAL A 103 -20.91 -0.56 -13.48
CA VAL A 103 -20.91 0.45 -12.41
C VAL A 103 -21.60 1.73 -12.89
N THR A 104 -22.72 2.06 -12.24
CA THR A 104 -23.55 3.24 -12.57
C THR A 104 -23.45 4.36 -11.53
N LYS A 105 -22.86 4.08 -10.37
CA LYS A 105 -22.74 5.02 -9.25
C LYS A 105 -21.26 5.32 -8.96
N PRO A 106 -20.92 6.56 -8.59
CA PRO A 106 -19.55 6.90 -8.20
C PRO A 106 -19.17 6.25 -6.87
N ASN A 107 -17.86 6.13 -6.63
CA ASN A 107 -17.30 5.61 -5.40
C ASN A 107 -17.66 6.53 -4.23
N MET A 108 -18.26 5.97 -3.17
CA MET A 108 -18.56 6.71 -1.94
C MET A 108 -17.32 6.79 -1.05
N SER A 109 -16.24 7.36 -1.60
CA SER A 109 -15.00 7.64 -0.88
C SER A 109 -14.43 8.99 -1.31
N GLU A 110 -13.70 9.60 -0.38
CA GLU A 110 -12.74 10.66 -0.67
C GLU A 110 -11.34 10.10 -0.37
N ALA A 111 -10.30 10.66 -1.00
CA ALA A 111 -8.94 10.16 -0.84
C ALA A 111 -7.89 11.27 -1.03
N PHE A 112 -6.73 11.09 -0.41
CA PHE A 112 -5.53 11.85 -0.70
C PHE A 112 -4.54 10.93 -1.42
N PHE A 113 -4.16 11.30 -2.64
CA PHE A 113 -3.19 10.57 -3.44
C PHE A 113 -1.83 11.27 -3.39
N MET A 114 -0.77 10.49 -3.18
CA MET A 114 0.60 10.95 -3.29
C MET A 114 1.42 9.97 -4.13
N ALA A 115 2.41 10.51 -4.83
CA ALA A 115 3.47 9.76 -5.47
C ALA A 115 4.67 9.58 -4.51
N ARG A 116 5.70 8.85 -4.97
CA ARG A 116 7.00 8.85 -4.30
C ARG A 116 7.48 10.30 -4.14
N ASP A 117 7.86 10.66 -2.92
CA ASP A 117 8.30 12.02 -2.61
C ASP A 117 9.74 12.23 -3.10
N LEU A 118 9.87 12.77 -4.30
CA LEU A 118 11.15 13.03 -4.96
C LEU A 118 11.62 14.46 -4.70
N ALA A 119 12.94 14.66 -4.70
CA ALA A 119 13.53 15.98 -4.59
C ALA A 119 13.13 16.88 -5.78
N PRO A 120 12.98 18.20 -5.60
CA PRO A 120 12.54 19.10 -6.67
C PRO A 120 13.42 19.11 -7.92
N ASP A 121 14.70 18.77 -7.79
CA ASP A 121 15.69 18.69 -8.86
C ASP A 121 15.81 17.28 -9.49
N HIS A 122 15.01 16.32 -9.04
CA HIS A 122 15.02 14.96 -9.59
C HIS A 122 14.63 14.97 -11.08
N PRO A 123 15.30 14.20 -11.97
CA PRO A 123 15.03 14.22 -13.41
C PRO A 123 13.58 13.96 -13.79
N ASP A 124 12.89 13.06 -13.08
CA ASP A 124 11.46 12.78 -13.32
C ASP A 124 10.55 13.98 -12.96
N ILE A 125 10.94 14.80 -11.98
CA ILE A 125 10.21 16.00 -11.58
C ILE A 125 10.45 17.11 -12.60
N VAL A 126 11.72 17.36 -12.94
CA VAL A 126 12.13 18.39 -13.91
C VAL A 126 11.55 18.13 -15.31
N SER A 127 11.44 16.86 -15.70
CA SER A 127 10.86 16.46 -16.99
C SER A 127 9.33 16.34 -16.99
N ASP A 128 8.65 16.68 -15.89
CA ASP A 128 7.20 16.55 -15.72
C ASP A 128 6.69 15.14 -16.07
N ARG A 129 7.44 14.11 -15.65
CA ARG A 129 7.14 12.73 -16.01
C ARG A 129 5.79 12.32 -15.43
N ARG A 130 4.94 11.76 -16.30
CA ARG A 130 3.60 11.28 -15.93
C ARG A 130 3.67 10.35 -14.71
N PHE A 131 2.85 10.63 -13.70
CA PHE A 131 2.76 9.89 -12.42
C PHE A 131 4.02 9.92 -11.52
N ARG A 132 4.97 10.83 -11.79
CA ARG A 132 6.16 11.06 -10.97
C ARG A 132 6.38 12.54 -10.65
N SER A 133 5.29 13.29 -10.52
CA SER A 133 5.31 14.71 -10.19
C SER A 133 5.57 14.96 -8.70
N ALA A 134 5.79 16.23 -8.35
CA ALA A 134 5.88 16.66 -6.96
C ALA A 134 4.54 16.49 -6.24
N ASN A 135 4.59 16.10 -4.97
CA ASN A 135 3.42 15.96 -4.13
C ASN A 135 2.76 17.31 -3.80
N GLN A 136 1.42 17.33 -3.75
CA GLN A 136 0.66 18.49 -3.30
C GLN A 136 0.45 18.40 -1.78
N TRP A 137 1.23 19.17 -1.02
CA TRP A 137 1.15 19.18 0.44
C TRP A 137 0.25 20.33 0.96
N PRO A 138 -0.67 20.08 1.89
CA PRO A 138 -1.52 21.12 2.47
C PRO A 138 -0.71 22.07 3.37
N GLU A 139 -0.51 23.31 2.94
CA GLU A 139 0.21 24.35 3.70
C GLU A 139 -0.38 24.60 5.09
N SER A 140 -1.70 24.46 5.23
CA SER A 140 -2.43 24.67 6.50
C SER A 140 -2.39 23.49 7.46
N LEU A 141 -1.61 22.44 7.17
CA LEU A 141 -1.52 21.23 7.97
C LEU A 141 -0.05 20.84 8.24
N PRO A 142 0.64 21.55 9.16
CA PRO A 142 2.02 21.23 9.50
C PRO A 142 2.15 19.83 10.11
N GLY A 143 3.26 19.16 9.80
CA GLY A 143 3.56 17.81 10.24
C GLY A 143 2.77 16.72 9.52
N PHE A 144 2.12 17.03 8.39
CA PHE A 144 1.36 16.06 7.60
C PHE A 144 2.26 15.24 6.66
N ARG A 145 3.27 15.87 6.05
CA ARG A 145 4.12 15.24 5.02
C ARG A 145 4.97 14.13 5.60
N GLU A 146 5.67 14.43 6.69
CA GLU A 146 6.76 13.63 7.23
C GLU A 146 6.35 12.18 7.54
N PRO A 147 5.29 11.91 8.34
CA PRO A 147 4.89 10.53 8.63
C PRO A 147 4.35 9.79 7.41
N LEU A 148 3.72 10.49 6.46
CA LEU A 148 3.23 9.89 5.22
C LEU A 148 4.39 9.43 4.32
N VAL A 149 5.42 10.27 4.17
CA VAL A 149 6.64 9.93 3.43
C VAL A 149 7.39 8.79 4.13
N GLU A 150 7.58 8.87 5.44
CA GLU A 150 8.27 7.83 6.22
C GLU A 150 7.56 6.47 6.08
N TYR A 151 6.23 6.46 6.08
CA TYR A 151 5.46 5.25 5.88
C TYR A 151 5.58 4.69 4.46
N CYS A 152 5.55 5.53 3.43
CA CYS A 152 5.82 5.10 2.05
C CYS A 152 7.21 4.46 1.93
N ASP A 153 8.23 5.06 2.53
CA ASP A 153 9.59 4.52 2.51
C ASP A 153 9.69 3.20 3.28
N ALA A 154 8.98 3.06 4.40
CA ALA A 154 8.90 1.81 5.16
C ALA A 154 8.22 0.69 4.36
N LEU A 155 7.13 1.00 3.66
CA LEU A 155 6.44 0.06 2.79
C LEU A 155 7.28 -0.32 1.56
N GLU A 156 8.06 0.62 1.00
CA GLU A 156 8.99 0.30 -0.09
C GLU A 156 10.07 -0.69 0.35
N ARG A 157 10.68 -0.47 1.53
CA ARG A 157 11.65 -1.41 2.10
C ARG A 157 11.03 -2.78 2.35
N LEU A 158 9.79 -2.83 2.84
CA LEU A 158 9.06 -4.07 3.03
C LEU A 158 8.78 -4.77 1.69
N ALA A 159 8.33 -4.03 0.68
CA ALA A 159 8.06 -4.57 -0.66
C ALA A 159 9.33 -5.19 -1.28
N GLN A 160 10.49 -4.52 -1.16
CA GLN A 160 11.77 -5.06 -1.62
C GLN A 160 12.14 -6.38 -0.92
N ARG A 161 11.85 -6.52 0.38
CA ARG A 161 12.05 -7.77 1.12
C ARG A 161 11.10 -8.87 0.63
N LEU A 162 9.83 -8.52 0.40
CA LEU A 162 8.83 -9.44 -0.13
C LEU A 162 9.23 -9.99 -1.51
N VAL A 163 9.89 -9.19 -2.37
CA VAL A 163 10.35 -9.66 -3.69
C VAL A 163 11.17 -10.96 -3.59
N ARG A 164 11.98 -11.14 -2.53
CA ARG A 164 12.73 -12.39 -2.32
C ARG A 164 11.81 -13.58 -2.04
N VAL A 165 10.75 -13.36 -1.26
CA VAL A 165 9.71 -14.38 -0.98
C VAL A 165 8.96 -14.73 -2.26
N TYR A 166 8.57 -13.74 -3.06
CA TYR A 166 7.94 -13.94 -4.37
C TYR A 166 8.85 -14.69 -5.34
N ALA A 167 10.11 -14.28 -5.46
CA ALA A 167 11.08 -14.95 -6.31
C ALA A 167 11.23 -16.42 -5.90
N ARG A 168 11.37 -16.69 -4.60
CA ARG A 168 11.44 -18.06 -4.10
C ARG A 168 10.15 -18.84 -4.36
N ALA A 169 8.99 -18.22 -4.15
CA ALA A 169 7.68 -18.78 -4.45
C ALA A 169 7.45 -19.03 -5.94
N LEU A 170 8.27 -18.47 -6.83
CA LEU A 170 8.25 -18.74 -8.27
C LEU A 170 9.37 -19.68 -8.73
N ASN A 171 10.16 -20.22 -7.80
CA ASN A 171 11.39 -20.98 -8.08
C ASN A 171 12.43 -20.17 -8.88
N LEU A 172 12.48 -18.86 -8.67
CA LEU A 172 13.49 -17.95 -9.24
C LEU A 172 14.61 -17.68 -8.22
N PRO A 173 15.76 -17.16 -8.68
CA PRO A 173 16.81 -16.67 -7.78
C PRO A 173 16.27 -15.61 -6.83
N ALA A 174 16.48 -15.80 -5.52
CA ALA A 174 16.06 -14.90 -4.45
C ALA A 174 17.23 -14.08 -3.88
N THR A 175 18.12 -13.64 -4.78
CA THR A 175 19.27 -12.75 -4.50
C THR A 175 18.79 -11.34 -4.23
#